data_AF-A0A960MGB3-F1
#
_entry.id   AF-A0A960MGB3-F1
#
_cell.length_a   1.000
_cell.length_b   1.000
_cell.length_c   1.000
_cell.angle_alpha   90.00
_cell.angle_beta   90.00
_cell.angle_gamma   90.00
#
_symmetry.space_group_name_H-M   'P 1'
#
loop_
_entity.id
_entity.type
_entity.pdbx_description
1 polymer ?
#
loop_
_entity_poly.entity_id
_entity_poly.type
_entity_poly.pdbx_seq_one_letter_code
_entity_poly.pdbx_strand_id
1 'polypeptide(L)'
;GAAFHSGAFWGSALGLLLIGLFYIALGVFASSITANQLIAAMVTFVGVMLHYFAGFLHQFITTPGSLWTSTLTYFSSIEHMGAFSDGLIDTRPIFYYLSLAVLLLGLTHQVLEYRKWKA
;
A
#
# COMPACT_ATOMS: atom_id res chain seq x y z
N GLY A 1 -23.03 -15.79 -13.84
CA GLY A 1 -22.23 -16.30 -14.98
C GLY A 1 -21.23 -15.27 -15.43
N ALA A 2 -21.55 -14.46 -16.44
CA ALA A 2 -20.60 -13.51 -17.03
C ALA A 2 -20.30 -12.25 -16.19
N ALA A 3 -21.30 -11.72 -15.48
CA ALA A 3 -21.14 -10.51 -14.65
C ALA A 3 -20.16 -10.70 -13.48
N PHE A 4 -20.15 -11.89 -12.86
CA PHE A 4 -19.21 -12.23 -11.78
C PHE A 4 -17.76 -12.29 -12.27
N HIS A 5 -17.52 -12.93 -13.42
CA HIS A 5 -16.17 -12.98 -14.01
C HIS A 5 -15.65 -11.60 -14.41
N SER A 6 -16.53 -10.73 -14.93
CA SER A 6 -16.15 -9.35 -15.25
C SER A 6 -15.87 -8.52 -13.99
N GLY A 7 -16.67 -8.70 -12.94
CA GLY A 7 -16.47 -8.03 -11.65
C GLY A 7 -15.14 -8.42 -11.00
N ALA A 8 -14.81 -9.72 -10.97
CA ALA A 8 -13.55 -10.22 -10.45
C ALA A 8 -12.33 -9.65 -11.21
N PHE A 9 -12.42 -9.59 -12.55
CA PHE A 9 -11.33 -9.04 -13.39
C PHE A 9 -11.08 -7.56 -13.09
N TRP A 10 -12.12 -6.73 -13.15
CA TRP A 10 -12.00 -5.29 -12.91
C TRP A 10 -11.65 -4.96 -11.46
N GLY A 11 -12.19 -5.72 -10.51
CA GLY A 11 -11.86 -5.61 -9.10
C GLY A 11 -10.37 -5.90 -8.87
N SER A 12 -9.87 -7.03 -9.39
CA SER A 12 -8.45 -7.40 -9.32
C SER A 12 -7.54 -6.33 -9.95
N ALA A 13 -7.91 -5.81 -11.12
CA ALA A 13 -7.16 -4.76 -11.80
C ALA A 13 -7.11 -3.46 -10.99
N LEU A 14 -8.23 -3.07 -10.36
CA LEU A 14 -8.30 -1.91 -9.48
C LEU A 14 -7.46 -2.10 -8.21
N GLY A 15 -7.54 -3.27 -7.59
CA GLY A 15 -6.74 -3.63 -6.41
C GLY A 15 -5.24 -3.55 -6.70
N LEU A 16 -4.80 -4.15 -7.82
CA LEU A 16 -3.41 -4.06 -8.28
C LEU A 16 -2.96 -2.63 -8.56
N LEU A 17 -3.80 -1.82 -9.20
CA LEU A 17 -3.50 -0.42 -9.47
C LEU A 17 -3.29 0.36 -8.18
N LEU A 18 -4.20 0.23 -7.21
CA LEU A 18 -4.15 0.98 -5.95
C LEU A 18 -2.96 0.57 -5.08
N ILE A 19 -2.75 -0.73 -4.89
CA ILE A 19 -1.62 -1.25 -4.12
C ILE A 19 -0.31 -0.89 -4.82
N GLY A 20 -0.24 -1.06 -6.15
CA GLY A 20 0.92 -0.71 -6.95
C GLY A 20 1.26 0.77 -6.89
N LEU A 21 0.25 1.66 -6.97
CA LEU A 21 0.42 3.10 -6.85
C LEU A 21 1.04 3.48 -5.50
N PHE A 22 0.56 2.88 -4.41
CA PHE A 22 1.12 3.09 -3.08
C PHE A 22 2.60 2.65 -3.01
N TYR A 23 2.94 1.47 -3.53
CA TYR A 23 4.33 0.99 -3.54
C TYR A 23 5.25 1.81 -4.43
N ILE A 24 4.76 2.31 -5.57
CA ILE A 24 5.52 3.24 -6.42
C ILE A 24 5.78 4.53 -5.67
N ALA A 25 4.78 5.11 -5.02
CA ALA A 25 4.94 6.32 -4.20
C ALA A 25 5.96 6.12 -3.07
N LEU A 26 5.95 4.95 -2.42
CA LEU A 26 6.93 4.58 -1.40
C LEU A 26 8.36 4.53 -1.96
N GLY A 27 8.54 3.92 -3.14
CA GLY A 27 9.85 3.85 -3.79
C GLY A 27 10.37 5.20 -4.26
N VAL A 28 9.48 6.06 -4.76
CA VAL A 28 9.81 7.44 -5.13
C VAL A 28 10.24 8.23 -3.90
N PHE A 29 9.53 8.10 -2.79
CA PHE A 29 9.90 8.74 -1.53
C PHE A 29 11.27 8.24 -1.02
N ALA A 30 11.48 6.93 -0.96
CA ALA A 30 12.75 6.34 -0.54
C ALA A 30 13.93 6.81 -1.40
N SER A 31 13.71 6.95 -2.72
CA SER A 31 14.71 7.48 -3.66
C SER A 31 15.01 8.96 -3.44
N SER A 32 14.03 9.76 -3.00
CA SER A 32 14.24 11.19 -2.76
C SER A 32 15.14 11.49 -1.57
N ILE A 33 15.07 10.68 -0.51
CA ILE A 33 15.83 10.84 0.74
C ILE A 33 17.20 10.15 0.71
N THR A 34 17.47 9.31 -0.29
CA THR A 34 18.69 8.51 -0.38
C THR A 34 19.55 8.96 -1.54
N ALA A 35 20.86 9.14 -1.33
CA ALA A 35 21.78 9.51 -2.41
C ALA A 35 22.22 8.31 -3.28
N ASN A 36 22.15 7.09 -2.73
CA ASN A 36 22.55 5.85 -3.39
C ASN A 36 21.32 5.03 -3.82
N GLN A 37 21.18 4.78 -5.14
CA GLN A 37 20.08 4.03 -5.72
C GLN A 37 19.95 2.60 -5.18
N LEU A 38 21.07 1.94 -4.85
CA LEU A 38 21.06 0.60 -4.26
C LEU A 38 20.40 0.62 -2.87
N ILE A 39 20.75 1.61 -2.04
CA ILE A 39 20.17 1.77 -0.70
C ILE A 39 18.67 2.13 -0.83
N ALA A 40 18.30 2.99 -1.77
CA ALA A 40 16.91 3.35 -2.03
C ALA A 40 16.07 2.12 -2.40
N ALA A 41 16.60 1.25 -3.28
CA ALA A 41 15.94 0.01 -3.66
C ALA A 41 15.77 -0.94 -2.46
N MET A 42 16.79 -1.08 -1.60
CA MET A 42 16.70 -1.89 -0.38
C MET A 42 15.64 -1.36 0.59
N VAL A 43 15.60 -0.05 0.83
CA VAL A 43 14.59 0.58 1.70
C VAL A 43 13.19 0.38 1.15
N THR A 44 13.01 0.55 -0.16
CA THR A 44 11.73 0.30 -0.83
C THR A 44 11.31 -1.15 -0.67
N PHE A 45 12.22 -2.09 -0.95
CA PHE A 45 11.96 -3.52 -0.84
C PHE A 45 11.55 -3.89 0.58
N VAL A 46 12.31 -3.47 1.60
CA VAL A 46 11.98 -3.74 3.00
C VAL A 46 10.64 -3.11 3.40
N GLY A 47 10.36 -1.87 2.96
CA GLY A 47 9.09 -1.21 3.25
C GLY A 47 7.87 -1.93 2.65
N VAL A 48 7.98 -2.35 1.38
CA VAL A 48 6.96 -3.17 0.71
C VAL A 48 6.78 -4.50 1.43
N MET A 49 7.88 -5.17 1.77
CA MET A 49 7.89 -6.44 2.48
C MET A 49 7.17 -6.33 3.83
N LEU A 50 7.48 -5.29 4.62
CA LEU A 50 6.84 -5.04 5.91
C LEU A 50 5.35 -4.75 5.77
N HIS A 51 4.93 -3.94 4.79
CA HIS A 51 3.51 -3.68 4.56
C HIS A 51 2.75 -4.94 4.13
N TYR A 52 3.35 -5.75 3.26
CA TYR A 52 2.75 -7.02 2.83
C TYR A 52 2.62 -8.00 4.00
N PHE A 53 3.69 -8.17 4.79
CA PHE A 53 3.67 -9.09 5.93
C PHE A 53 2.82 -8.62 7.11
N ALA A 54 2.54 -7.31 7.21
CA ALA A 54 1.66 -6.78 8.25
C ALA A 54 0.26 -7.43 8.21
N GLY A 55 -0.20 -7.88 7.05
CA GLY A 55 -1.45 -8.64 6.92
C GLY A 55 -1.44 -9.95 7.71
N PHE A 56 -0.30 -10.64 7.81
CA PHE A 56 -0.20 -11.90 8.56
C PHE A 56 -0.16 -11.71 10.09
N LEU A 57 0.04 -10.49 10.58
CA LEU A 57 0.10 -10.23 12.03
C LEU A 57 -1.19 -10.62 12.75
N HIS A 58 -2.34 -10.58 12.05
CA HIS A 58 -3.62 -11.02 12.63
C HIS A 58 -3.62 -12.50 13.05
N GLN A 59 -2.81 -13.36 12.41
CA GLN A 59 -2.73 -14.80 12.70
C GLN A 59 -2.06 -15.08 14.05
N PHE A 60 -1.25 -14.14 14.54
CA PHE A 60 -0.57 -14.26 15.83
C PHE A 60 -1.41 -13.72 16.99
N ILE A 61 -2.56 -13.09 16.72
CA ILE A 61 -3.45 -12.55 17.75
C ILE A 61 -4.60 -13.53 18.00
N THR A 62 -4.57 -14.15 19.18
CA THR A 62 -5.52 -15.20 19.58
C THR A 62 -6.84 -14.67 20.16
N THR A 63 -7.08 -13.35 20.12
CA THR A 63 -8.30 -12.72 20.66
C THR A 63 -9.17 -12.14 19.53
N PRO A 64 -10.11 -12.94 18.98
CA PRO A 64 -11.07 -12.47 17.98
C PRO A 64 -11.88 -11.28 18.50
N GLY A 65 -12.05 -10.24 17.69
CA GLY A 65 -12.91 -9.09 18.01
C GLY A 65 -12.26 -8.01 18.88
N SER A 66 -10.97 -8.12 19.19
CA SER A 66 -10.23 -7.01 19.82
C SER A 66 -10.02 -5.86 18.84
N LEU A 67 -9.91 -4.62 19.36
CA LEU A 67 -9.57 -3.43 18.56
C LEU A 67 -8.30 -3.63 17.72
N TRP A 68 -7.35 -4.44 18.22
CA TRP A 68 -6.14 -4.82 17.51
C TRP A 68 -6.41 -5.63 16.25
N THR A 69 -7.27 -6.66 16.33
CA THR A 69 -7.63 -7.47 15.15
C THR A 69 -8.31 -6.63 14.07
N SER A 70 -9.23 -5.73 14.45
CA SER A 70 -9.94 -4.88 13.48
C SER A 70 -9.01 -3.89 12.77
N THR A 71 -8.03 -3.33 13.50
CA THR A 71 -7.05 -2.38 12.95
C THR A 71 -6.05 -3.08 12.02
N LEU A 72 -5.63 -4.30 12.35
CA LEU A 72 -4.69 -5.06 11.53
C LEU A 72 -5.33 -5.54 10.22
N THR A 73 -6.58 -5.99 10.26
CA THR A 73 -7.32 -6.34 9.04
C THR A 73 -7.50 -5.11 8.13
N TYR A 74 -7.66 -3.91 8.70
CA TYR A 74 -7.70 -2.67 7.91
C TYR A 74 -6.36 -2.33 7.23
N PHE A 75 -5.24 -2.80 7.76
CA PHE A 75 -3.91 -2.55 7.20
C PHE A 75 -3.47 -3.63 6.20
N SER A 76 -4.18 -4.75 6.14
CA SER A 76 -3.76 -5.89 5.35
C SER A 76 -4.05 -5.72 3.86
N SER A 77 -2.97 -5.62 3.10
CA SER A 77 -3.04 -5.65 1.63
C SER A 77 -3.53 -6.99 1.07
N ILE A 78 -3.36 -8.08 1.82
CA ILE A 78 -3.80 -9.43 1.41
C ILE A 78 -5.33 -9.51 1.45
N GLU A 79 -5.95 -9.05 2.55
CA GLU A 79 -7.41 -9.08 2.64
C GLU A 79 -8.07 -8.10 1.67
N HIS A 80 -7.48 -6.92 1.46
CA HIS A 80 -7.96 -5.99 0.44
C HIS A 80 -7.90 -6.62 -0.96
N MET A 81 -6.78 -7.25 -1.32
CA MET A 81 -6.62 -7.90 -2.62
C MET A 81 -7.59 -9.08 -2.80
N GLY A 82 -7.85 -9.85 -1.74
CA GLY A 82 -8.87 -10.90 -1.74
C GLY A 82 -10.27 -10.35 -2.05
N ALA A 83 -10.69 -9.31 -1.32
CA ALA A 83 -11.99 -8.67 -1.55
C ALA A 83 -12.14 -8.11 -2.98
N PHE A 84 -11.10 -7.43 -3.48
CA PHE A 84 -11.07 -6.95 -4.86
C PHE A 84 -11.15 -8.09 -5.88
N SER A 85 -10.50 -9.22 -5.62
CA SER A 85 -10.51 -10.38 -6.51
C SER A 85 -11.89 -11.05 -6.57
N ASP A 86 -12.67 -10.97 -5.50
CA ASP A 86 -14.06 -11.41 -5.45
C ASP A 86 -15.03 -10.42 -6.12
N GLY A 87 -14.52 -9.30 -6.64
CA GLY A 87 -15.32 -8.21 -7.23
C GLY A 87 -16.01 -7.33 -6.18
N LEU A 88 -15.65 -7.46 -4.90
CA LEU A 88 -16.18 -6.64 -3.81
C LEU A 88 -15.37 -5.34 -3.74
N ILE A 89 -15.95 -4.26 -4.28
CA ILE A 89 -15.33 -2.94 -4.27
C ILE A 89 -15.84 -2.16 -3.05
N ASP A 90 -15.01 -2.10 -2.01
CA ASP A 90 -15.21 -1.21 -0.87
C ASP A 90 -14.44 0.10 -1.09
N THR A 91 -14.97 1.22 -0.62
CA THR A 91 -14.29 2.52 -0.68
C THR A 91 -13.14 2.63 0.31
N ARG A 92 -13.16 1.87 1.42
CA ARG A 92 -12.17 1.96 2.49
C ARG A 92 -10.73 1.72 2.00
N PRO A 93 -10.41 0.62 1.29
CA PRO A 93 -9.05 0.41 0.76
C PRO A 93 -8.66 1.45 -0.29
N ILE A 94 -9.61 1.95 -1.08
CA ILE A 94 -9.37 2.97 -2.11
C ILE A 94 -8.83 4.25 -1.46
N PHE A 95 -9.54 4.79 -0.47
CA PHE A 95 -9.09 5.97 0.27
C PHE A 95 -7.79 5.71 1.03
N TYR A 96 -7.62 4.52 1.59
CA TYR A 96 -6.39 4.13 2.28
C TYR A 96 -5.17 4.22 1.35
N TYR A 97 -5.18 3.56 0.19
CA TYR A 97 -4.03 3.58 -0.72
C TYR A 97 -3.79 4.94 -1.36
N LEU A 98 -4.85 5.66 -1.75
CA LEU A 98 -4.73 6.99 -2.34
C LEU A 98 -4.17 8.02 -1.35
N SER A 99 -4.66 8.02 -0.10
CA SER A 99 -4.17 8.95 0.92
C SER A 99 -2.69 8.72 1.24
N LEU A 100 -2.26 7.46 1.36
CA LEU A 100 -0.85 7.14 1.56
C LEU A 100 0.02 7.49 0.35
N ALA A 101 -0.45 7.24 -0.87
CA ALA A 101 0.27 7.62 -2.08
C ALA A 101 0.45 9.14 -2.16
N VAL A 102 -0.61 9.92 -1.92
CA VAL A 102 -0.55 11.39 -1.91
C VAL A 102 0.38 11.89 -0.80
N LEU A 103 0.33 11.30 0.40
CA LEU A 103 1.22 11.66 1.51
C LEU A 103 2.68 11.44 1.13
N LEU A 104 3.04 10.26 0.62
CA LEU A 104 4.42 9.90 0.26
C LEU A 104 4.94 10.78 -0.89
N LEU A 105 4.12 11.05 -1.90
CA LEU A 105 4.47 11.97 -2.99
C LEU A 105 4.61 13.41 -2.49
N GLY A 106 3.76 13.85 -1.57
CA GLY A 106 3.87 15.16 -0.92
C GLY A 106 5.17 15.30 -0.12
N LEU A 107 5.55 14.26 0.64
CA LEU A 107 6.83 14.22 1.34
C LEU A 107 8.01 14.22 0.37
N THR A 108 7.92 13.45 -0.73
CA THR A 108 8.92 13.45 -1.80
C THR A 108 9.13 14.87 -2.34
N HIS A 109 8.04 15.58 -2.64
CA HIS A 109 8.10 16.96 -3.12
C HIS A 109 8.83 17.88 -2.14
N GLN A 110 8.50 17.80 -0.84
CA GLN A 110 9.17 18.59 0.20
C GLN A 110 10.67 18.29 0.29
N VAL A 111 11.07 17.02 0.20
CA VAL A 111 12.48 16.59 0.22
C VAL A 111 13.23 17.16 -0.99
N LEU A 112 12.62 17.12 -2.17
CA LEU A 112 13.23 17.67 -3.38
C LEU A 112 13.39 19.19 -3.31
N GLU A 113 12.38 19.92 -2.83
CA GLU A 113 12.46 21.37 -2.62
C GLU A 113 13.57 21.74 -1.63
N TYR A 114 13.65 21.04 -0.49
CA TYR A 114 14.71 21.27 0.50
C TYR A 114 16.12 21.04 -0.09
N ARG A 115 16.28 20.02 -0.94
CA ARG A 115 17.57 19.75 -1.61
C ARG A 115 17.96 20.84 -2.60
N LYS A 116 16.99 21.43 -3.32
CA LYS A 116 17.24 22.55 -4.23
C LYS A 116 17.76 23.79 -3.48
N TRP A 117 17.25 24.04 -2.27
CA TRP A 117 17.63 25.23 -1.49
C TRP A 117 19.01 25.12 -0.85
N LYS A 118 19.51 23.88 -0.69
CA LYS A 118 20.81 23.59 -0.07
C LYS A 118 21.95 23.49 -1.10
N ALA A 119 21.63 23.35 -2.38
CA ALA A 119 22.58 23.29 -3.48
C ALA A 119 22.93 24.70 -3.98
#